data_AF-A0A840X3H1-F1
#
_entry.id   AF-A0A840X3H1-F1
#
_cell.length_a   1.000
_cell.length_b   1.000
_cell.length_c   1.000
_cell.angle_alpha   90.00
_cell.angle_beta   90.00
_cell.angle_gamma   90.00
#
_symmetry.space_group_name_H-M   'P 1'
#
loop_
_entity.id
_entity.type
_entity.pdbx_description
1 polymer ?
#
loop_
_entity_poly.entity_id
_entity_poly.type
_entity_poly.pdbx_seq_one_letter_code
_entity_poly.pdbx_strand_id
1 'polypeptide(L)'
;MPQHPEVLALLALELFQHSRAATRLDAAGDLVLLEDQDRSRWNAAAIAEGCRMLADAEHTLHILGASPGPYLLQAQIAAEHATAPTAAATNFARIATLYAHLSQVAPSPIVDLNRAIAVAFSEGPDAGLALLDTLNLDAQLGEYHLLHATRADLLRRSGRPQDALPHYRRALSSPPPTQCAASSSAASTKPMSTGDELGSRLQTL
;
A
#
# COMPACT_ATOMS: atom_id res chain seq x y z
N MET A 1 -19.11 0.85 -21.64
CA MET A 1 -19.11 2.20 -22.27
C MET A 1 -17.89 2.95 -21.75
N PRO A 2 -17.00 3.49 -22.60
CA PRO A 2 -15.70 4.07 -22.19
C PRO A 2 -15.79 5.33 -21.31
N GLN A 3 -16.99 5.88 -21.11
CA GLN A 3 -17.27 7.03 -20.23
C GLN A 3 -17.89 6.62 -18.88
N HIS A 4 -17.92 5.33 -18.55
CA HIS A 4 -18.41 4.91 -17.23
C HIS A 4 -17.41 5.35 -16.13
N PRO A 5 -17.85 5.95 -15.01
CA PRO A 5 -16.96 6.45 -13.96
C PRO A 5 -15.90 5.44 -13.51
N GLU A 6 -16.31 4.19 -13.25
CA GLU A 6 -15.38 3.13 -12.83
C GLU A 6 -14.34 2.74 -13.89
N VAL A 7 -14.63 2.91 -15.19
CA VAL A 7 -13.66 2.61 -16.25
C VAL A 7 -12.61 3.71 -16.33
N LEU A 8 -13.03 4.98 -16.20
CA LEU A 8 -12.12 6.13 -16.10
C LEU A 8 -11.26 6.04 -14.85
N ALA A 9 -11.86 5.66 -13.72
CA ALA A 9 -11.15 5.44 -12.47
C ALA A 9 -10.13 4.30 -12.55
N LEU A 10 -10.48 3.17 -13.17
CA LEU A 10 -9.53 2.08 -13.38
C LEU A 10 -8.36 2.53 -14.25
N LEU A 11 -8.61 3.29 -15.32
CA LEU A 11 -7.53 3.86 -16.13
C LEU A 11 -6.64 4.81 -15.30
N ALA A 12 -7.23 5.67 -14.46
CA ALA A 12 -6.48 6.54 -13.57
C ALA A 12 -5.59 5.72 -12.60
N LEU A 13 -6.14 4.67 -11.99
CA LEU A 13 -5.42 3.75 -11.10
C LEU A 13 -4.20 3.13 -11.78
N GLU A 14 -4.38 2.58 -12.99
CA GLU A 14 -3.29 1.98 -13.77
C GLU A 14 -2.20 3.02 -14.11
N LEU A 15 -2.60 4.24 -14.49
CA LEU A 15 -1.67 5.33 -14.77
C LEU A 15 -0.83 5.71 -13.54
N PHE A 16 -1.46 5.83 -12.37
CA PHE A 16 -0.75 6.11 -11.11
C PHE A 16 0.21 4.97 -10.75
N GLN A 17 -0.22 3.71 -10.88
CA GLN A 17 0.63 2.56 -10.62
C GLN A 17 1.82 2.49 -11.60
N HIS A 18 1.58 2.74 -12.88
CA HIS A 18 2.61 2.73 -13.92
C HIS A 18 3.59 3.89 -13.80
N SER A 19 3.15 5.04 -13.26
CA SER A 19 4.00 6.24 -13.15
C SER A 19 5.31 6.01 -12.39
N ARG A 20 5.32 5.06 -11.45
CA ARG A 20 6.47 4.67 -10.61
C ARG A 20 7.23 3.43 -11.10
N ALA A 21 6.88 2.86 -12.26
CA ALA A 21 7.44 1.58 -12.70
C ALA A 21 8.98 1.57 -12.78
N ALA A 22 9.58 2.68 -13.21
CA ALA A 22 11.04 2.82 -13.36
C ALA A 22 11.81 2.94 -12.03
N THR A 23 11.10 3.07 -10.90
CA THR A 23 11.70 3.21 -9.56
C THR A 23 11.42 2.03 -8.65
N ARG A 24 10.64 1.03 -9.08
CA ARG A 24 10.29 -0.13 -8.24
C ARG A 24 11.48 -1.03 -7.91
N LEU A 25 12.52 -0.98 -8.74
CA LEU A 25 13.74 -1.76 -8.58
C LEU A 25 14.96 -0.83 -8.53
N ASP A 26 15.95 -1.21 -7.73
CA ASP A 26 17.25 -0.56 -7.75
C ASP A 26 18.16 -1.13 -8.87
N ALA A 27 19.43 -0.73 -8.89
CA ALA A 27 20.40 -1.21 -9.89
C ALA A 27 20.76 -2.70 -9.73
N ALA A 28 20.54 -3.30 -8.55
CA ALA A 28 20.74 -4.71 -8.29
C ALA A 28 19.51 -5.56 -8.67
N GLY A 29 18.36 -4.90 -8.94
CA GLY A 29 17.09 -5.56 -9.22
C GLY A 29 16.29 -5.86 -7.95
N ASP A 30 16.67 -5.28 -6.81
CA ASP A 30 15.97 -5.44 -5.54
C ASP A 30 14.79 -4.46 -5.44
N LEU A 31 13.73 -4.87 -4.74
CA LEU A 31 12.53 -4.04 -4.55
C LEU A 31 12.85 -2.80 -3.70
N VAL A 32 12.47 -1.62 -4.21
CA VAL A 32 12.61 -0.34 -3.49
C VAL A 32 11.29 0.03 -2.82
N LEU A 33 11.35 0.39 -1.53
CA LEU A 33 10.19 0.81 -0.75
C LEU A 33 9.50 2.01 -1.40
N LEU A 34 8.17 2.08 -1.31
CA LEU A 34 7.44 3.23 -1.86
C LEU A 34 7.91 4.56 -1.25
N GLU A 35 8.29 4.56 0.03
CA GLU A 35 8.84 5.73 0.72
C GLU A 35 10.26 6.09 0.29
N ASP A 36 11.06 5.12 -0.18
CA ASP A 36 12.44 5.30 -0.62
C ASP A 36 12.57 5.51 -2.13
N GLN A 37 11.49 5.32 -2.89
CA GLN A 37 11.49 5.56 -4.32
C GLN A 37 11.74 7.04 -4.63
N ASP A 38 12.68 7.29 -5.54
CA ASP A 38 12.98 8.63 -6.03
C ASP A 38 11.82 9.17 -6.87
N ARG A 39 10.93 9.94 -6.22
CA ARG A 39 9.75 10.53 -6.83
C ARG A 39 10.06 11.50 -7.97
N SER A 40 11.28 12.06 -8.02
CA SER A 40 11.69 12.93 -9.13
C SER A 40 11.81 12.17 -10.46
N ARG A 41 11.94 10.84 -10.40
CA ARG A 41 12.01 9.94 -11.55
C ARG A 41 10.64 9.35 -11.92
N TRP A 42 9.57 9.71 -11.22
CA TRP A 42 8.23 9.27 -11.58
C TRP A 42 7.76 9.95 -12.86
N ASN A 43 6.95 9.25 -13.65
CA ASN A 43 6.43 9.76 -14.91
C ASN A 43 5.33 10.81 -14.63
N ALA A 44 5.74 12.08 -14.61
CA ALA A 44 4.86 13.22 -14.38
C ALA A 44 3.72 13.32 -15.41
N ALA A 45 3.93 12.90 -16.65
CA ALA A 45 2.88 12.90 -17.68
C ALA A 45 1.80 11.85 -17.39
N ALA A 46 2.19 10.66 -16.94
CA ALA A 46 1.26 9.62 -16.51
C ALA A 46 0.47 10.05 -15.26
N ILE A 47 1.12 10.69 -14.29
CA ILE A 47 0.44 11.25 -13.10
C ILE A 47 -0.59 12.30 -13.52
N ALA A 48 -0.19 13.24 -14.39
CA ALA A 48 -1.09 14.29 -14.86
C ALA A 48 -2.29 13.74 -15.65
N GLU A 49 -2.09 12.72 -16.49
CA GLU A 49 -3.20 12.03 -17.16
C GLU A 49 -4.08 11.26 -16.17
N GLY A 50 -3.50 10.58 -15.18
CA GLY A 50 -4.26 9.89 -14.13
C GLY A 50 -5.15 10.85 -13.34
N CYS A 51 -4.64 12.04 -13.00
CA CYS A 51 -5.43 13.09 -12.36
C CYS A 51 -6.59 13.58 -13.23
N ARG A 52 -6.40 13.72 -14.55
CA ARG A 52 -7.48 14.08 -15.47
C ARG A 52 -8.57 13.01 -15.51
N MET A 53 -8.18 11.74 -15.70
CA MET A 53 -9.12 10.62 -15.74
C MET A 53 -9.89 10.46 -14.43
N LEU A 54 -9.23 10.68 -13.29
CA LEU A 54 -9.88 10.66 -11.99
C LEU A 54 -10.89 11.80 -11.85
N ALA A 55 -10.53 13.03 -12.23
CA ALA A 55 -11.44 14.17 -12.19
C ALA A 55 -12.67 13.97 -13.09
N ASP A 56 -12.49 13.42 -14.29
CA ASP A 56 -13.59 13.08 -15.20
C ASP A 56 -14.51 11.98 -14.62
N ALA A 57 -13.92 10.99 -13.94
CA ALA A 57 -14.67 9.94 -13.24
C ALA A 57 -15.51 10.51 -12.09
N GLU A 58 -14.93 11.37 -11.24
CA GLU A 58 -15.62 12.04 -10.13
C GLU A 58 -16.73 12.95 -10.63
N HIS A 59 -16.46 13.74 -11.68
CA HIS A 59 -17.44 14.61 -12.31
C HIS A 59 -18.63 13.82 -12.88
N THR A 60 -18.36 12.74 -13.60
CA THR A 60 -19.40 11.89 -14.18
C THR A 60 -20.24 11.21 -13.08
N LEU A 61 -19.59 10.70 -12.02
CA LEU A 61 -20.28 10.11 -10.89
C LEU A 61 -21.21 11.12 -10.21
N HIS A 62 -20.73 12.36 -10.02
CA HIS A 62 -21.52 13.45 -9.43
C HIS A 62 -22.77 13.77 -10.25
N ILE A 63 -22.64 13.90 -11.58
CA ILE A 63 -23.78 14.13 -12.49
C ILE A 63 -24.82 13.02 -12.38
N LEU A 64 -24.37 11.77 -12.23
CA LEU A 64 -25.25 10.61 -12.12
C LEU A 64 -25.90 10.47 -10.73
N GLY A 65 -25.46 11.23 -9.73
CA GLY A 65 -25.93 11.12 -8.35
C GLY A 65 -25.65 9.73 -7.73
N ALA A 66 -24.59 9.06 -8.19
CA ALA A 66 -24.26 7.70 -7.79
C ALA A 66 -23.21 7.67 -6.66
N SER A 67 -23.17 6.57 -5.92
CA SER A 67 -22.13 6.29 -4.93
C SER A 67 -20.86 5.78 -5.62
N PRO A 68 -19.66 6.08 -5.07
CA PRO A 68 -18.40 5.67 -5.69
C PRO A 68 -18.22 4.14 -5.61
N GLY A 69 -17.72 3.57 -6.70
CA GLY A 69 -17.34 2.16 -6.77
C GLY A 69 -15.92 1.91 -6.27
N PRO A 70 -15.49 0.63 -6.24
CA PRO A 70 -14.19 0.24 -5.72
C PRO A 70 -13.01 0.87 -6.50
N TYR A 71 -13.10 0.99 -7.82
CA TYR A 71 -11.98 1.51 -8.61
C TYR A 71 -11.82 3.02 -8.43
N LEU A 72 -12.91 3.78 -8.28
CA LEU A 72 -12.79 5.21 -7.94
C LEU A 72 -12.11 5.43 -6.58
N LEU A 73 -12.45 4.62 -5.58
CA LEU A 73 -11.83 4.73 -4.25
C LEU A 73 -10.35 4.33 -4.28
N GLN A 74 -10.01 3.25 -4.99
CA GLN A 74 -8.62 2.83 -5.18
C GLN A 74 -7.80 3.86 -5.97
N ALA A 75 -8.37 4.46 -7.02
CA ALA A 75 -7.74 5.52 -7.78
C ALA A 75 -7.48 6.78 -6.94
N GLN A 76 -8.43 7.18 -6.08
CA GLN A 76 -8.23 8.27 -5.13
C GLN A 76 -7.09 7.96 -4.14
N ILE A 77 -7.02 6.73 -3.61
CA ILE A 77 -5.92 6.31 -2.73
C ILE A 77 -4.57 6.39 -3.47
N ALA A 78 -4.52 5.88 -4.70
CA ALA A 78 -3.31 5.92 -5.51
C ALA A 78 -2.88 7.36 -5.85
N ALA A 79 -3.84 8.26 -6.08
CA ALA A 79 -3.58 9.68 -6.32
C ALA A 79 -2.90 10.38 -5.12
N GLU A 80 -3.33 10.09 -3.89
CA GLU A 80 -2.71 10.63 -2.66
C GLU A 80 -1.21 10.25 -2.56
N HIS A 81 -0.86 9.06 -3.02
CA HIS A 81 0.54 8.64 -3.11
C HIS A 81 1.26 9.33 -4.27
N ALA A 82 0.69 9.25 -5.47
CA ALA A 82 1.33 9.67 -6.71
C ALA A 82 1.57 11.18 -6.81
N THR A 83 0.69 11.99 -6.21
CA THR A 83 0.74 13.46 -6.29
C THR A 83 1.50 14.11 -5.15
N ALA A 84 1.76 13.39 -4.06
CA ALA A 84 2.51 13.94 -2.94
C ALA A 84 3.99 14.18 -3.34
N PRO A 85 4.57 15.35 -3.04
CA PRO A 85 5.94 15.68 -3.45
C PRO A 85 7.00 14.84 -2.73
N THR A 86 6.69 14.33 -1.53
CA THR A 86 7.53 13.44 -0.74
C THR A 86 6.68 12.39 -0.05
N ALA A 87 7.29 11.30 0.42
CA ALA A 87 6.59 10.29 1.21
C ALA A 87 5.96 10.86 2.49
N ALA A 88 6.67 11.75 3.17
CA ALA A 88 6.18 12.42 4.38
C ALA A 88 5.00 13.38 4.11
N ALA A 89 4.84 13.87 2.87
CA ALA A 89 3.73 14.73 2.49
C ALA A 89 2.48 13.97 2.03
N THR A 90 2.51 12.63 2.00
CA THR A 90 1.33 11.81 1.66
C THR A 90 0.23 11.98 2.72
N ASN A 91 -1.00 12.23 2.27
CA ASN A 91 -2.13 12.48 3.16
C ASN A 91 -2.74 11.16 3.68
N PHE A 92 -2.09 10.58 4.68
CA PHE A 92 -2.54 9.32 5.28
C PHE A 92 -3.90 9.41 5.98
N ALA A 93 -4.29 10.58 6.48
CA ALA A 93 -5.62 10.81 7.05
C ALA A 93 -6.72 10.63 6.00
N ARG A 94 -6.50 11.17 4.80
CA ARG A 94 -7.42 10.98 3.66
C ARG A 94 -7.42 9.53 3.18
N ILE A 95 -6.25 8.89 3.08
CA ILE A 95 -6.14 7.47 2.70
C ILE A 95 -6.90 6.57 3.69
N ALA A 96 -6.78 6.81 5.01
CA ALA A 96 -7.52 6.06 6.02
C ALA A 96 -9.04 6.19 5.86
N THR A 97 -9.51 7.40 5.54
CA THR A 97 -10.94 7.66 5.25
C THR A 97 -11.40 6.93 3.98
N LEU A 98 -10.58 6.93 2.92
CA LEU A 98 -10.88 6.24 1.67
C LEU A 98 -10.94 4.72 1.85
N TYR A 99 -10.00 4.14 2.61
CA TYR A 99 -10.06 2.71 2.95
C TYR A 99 -11.28 2.36 3.82
N ALA A 100 -11.66 3.23 4.76
CA ALA A 100 -12.89 3.02 5.55
C ALA A 100 -14.15 3.00 4.67
N HIS A 101 -14.17 3.78 3.59
CA HIS A 101 -15.25 3.72 2.60
C HIS A 101 -15.12 2.48 1.71
N LEU A 102 -13.91 2.14 1.26
CA LEU A 102 -13.68 0.98 0.41
C LEU A 102 -14.07 -0.33 1.11
N SER A 103 -13.84 -0.47 2.43
CA SER A 103 -14.30 -1.63 3.19
C SER A 103 -15.82 -1.78 3.23
N GLN A 104 -16.58 -0.70 3.03
CA GLN A 104 -18.05 -0.78 2.95
C GLN A 104 -18.52 -1.20 1.56
N VAL A 105 -17.85 -0.71 0.51
CA VAL A 105 -18.21 -0.96 -0.89
C VAL A 105 -17.69 -2.32 -1.39
N ALA A 106 -16.50 -2.72 -0.95
CA ALA A 106 -15.83 -3.97 -1.30
C ALA A 106 -15.15 -4.58 -0.06
N PRO A 107 -15.94 -5.21 0.84
CA PRO A 107 -15.42 -5.77 2.09
C PRO A 107 -14.32 -6.81 1.85
N SER A 108 -13.17 -6.60 2.49
CA SER A 108 -12.03 -7.51 2.40
C SER A 108 -11.09 -7.29 3.58
N PRO A 109 -10.61 -8.38 4.23
CA PRO A 109 -9.67 -8.24 5.35
C PRO A 109 -8.33 -7.61 4.93
N ILE A 110 -7.99 -7.63 3.63
CA ILE A 110 -6.81 -6.94 3.08
C ILE A 110 -7.04 -5.43 3.01
N VAL A 111 -8.26 -4.99 2.67
CA VAL A 111 -8.62 -3.57 2.67
C VAL A 111 -8.59 -3.02 4.10
N ASP A 112 -9.10 -3.81 5.05
CA ASP A 112 -9.07 -3.49 6.48
C ASP A 112 -7.64 -3.45 7.06
N LEU A 113 -6.77 -4.37 6.64
CA LEU A 113 -5.33 -4.32 6.98
C LEU A 113 -4.70 -3.02 6.48
N ASN A 114 -4.92 -2.67 5.20
CA ASN A 114 -4.38 -1.44 4.62
C ASN A 114 -4.95 -0.17 5.29
N ARG A 115 -6.21 -0.21 5.72
CA ARG A 115 -6.82 0.85 6.54
C ARG A 115 -6.06 1.04 7.85
N ALA A 116 -5.77 -0.04 8.57
CA ALA A 116 -5.03 0.02 9.83
C ALA A 116 -3.62 0.58 9.66
N ILE A 117 -2.96 0.25 8.54
CA ILE A 117 -1.68 0.84 8.16
C ILE A 117 -1.82 2.35 7.94
N ALA A 118 -2.80 2.78 7.16
CA ALA A 118 -3.03 4.21 6.93
C ALA A 118 -3.33 4.99 8.22
N VAL A 119 -4.10 4.40 9.14
CA VAL A 119 -4.34 4.96 10.49
C VAL A 119 -3.02 5.04 11.27
N ALA A 120 -2.17 4.01 11.23
CA ALA A 120 -0.87 4.07 11.89
C ALA A 120 0.02 5.21 11.40
N PHE A 121 0.04 5.47 10.09
CA PHE A 121 0.79 6.58 9.52
C PHE A 121 0.18 7.95 9.83
N SER A 122 -1.14 8.03 9.97
CA SER A 122 -1.85 9.28 10.26
C SER A 122 -1.86 9.67 11.73
N GLU A 123 -2.14 8.70 12.61
CA GLU A 123 -2.45 8.91 14.03
C GLU A 123 -1.41 8.27 14.97
N GLY A 124 -0.47 7.51 14.40
CA GLY A 124 0.62 6.86 15.12
C GLY A 124 0.44 5.34 15.26
N PRO A 125 1.53 4.60 15.54
CA PRO A 125 1.54 3.13 15.47
C PRO A 125 0.52 2.46 16.40
N ASP A 126 0.27 3.04 17.58
CA ASP A 126 -0.68 2.49 18.55
C ASP A 126 -2.13 2.56 18.06
N ALA A 127 -2.50 3.60 17.31
CA ALA A 127 -3.84 3.72 16.72
C ALA A 127 -4.08 2.63 15.67
N GLY A 128 -3.07 2.35 14.83
CA GLY A 128 -3.16 1.26 13.85
C GLY A 128 -3.24 -0.12 14.51
N LEU A 129 -2.44 -0.36 15.56
CA LEU A 129 -2.52 -1.60 16.34
C LEU A 129 -3.89 -1.81 16.97
N ALA A 130 -4.46 -0.77 17.60
CA ALA A 130 -5.80 -0.83 18.16
C ALA A 130 -6.87 -1.14 17.10
N LEU A 131 -6.70 -0.61 15.86
CA LEU A 131 -7.62 -0.91 14.76
C LEU A 131 -7.48 -2.35 14.26
N LEU A 132 -6.25 -2.90 14.17
CA LEU A 132 -6.04 -4.32 13.84
C LEU A 132 -6.79 -5.23 14.82
N ASP A 133 -6.70 -4.91 16.12
CA ASP A 133 -7.36 -5.67 17.19
C ASP A 133 -8.88 -5.54 17.12
N THR A 134 -9.40 -4.33 16.91
CA THR A 134 -10.84 -4.04 16.79
C THR A 134 -11.48 -4.78 15.61
N LEU A 135 -10.77 -4.87 14.49
CA LEU A 135 -11.23 -5.58 13.29
C LEU A 135 -11.00 -7.10 13.39
N ASN A 136 -10.39 -7.58 14.48
CA ASN A 136 -10.10 -8.99 14.73
C ASN A 136 -9.40 -9.67 13.54
N LEU A 137 -8.43 -8.96 12.93
CA LEU A 137 -7.77 -9.45 11.71
C LEU A 137 -6.96 -10.72 11.95
N ASP A 138 -6.54 -11.01 13.18
CA ASP A 138 -5.89 -12.27 13.53
C ASP A 138 -6.78 -13.49 13.22
N ALA A 139 -8.09 -13.37 13.41
CA ALA A 139 -9.03 -14.45 13.11
C ALA A 139 -9.21 -14.67 11.60
N GLN A 140 -9.06 -13.61 10.79
CA GLN A 140 -9.27 -13.66 9.34
C GLN A 140 -7.97 -13.91 8.56
N LEU A 141 -6.84 -13.43 9.06
CA LEU A 141 -5.54 -13.37 8.39
C LEU A 141 -4.40 -13.96 9.24
N GLY A 142 -4.71 -14.83 10.23
CA GLY A 142 -3.73 -15.37 11.17
C GLY A 142 -2.54 -16.14 10.56
N GLU A 143 -2.67 -16.61 9.32
CA GLU A 143 -1.59 -17.25 8.55
C GLU A 143 -0.97 -16.31 7.50
N TYR A 144 -1.52 -15.10 7.33
CA TYR A 144 -1.06 -14.14 6.36
C TYR A 144 0.18 -13.42 6.88
N HIS A 145 1.34 -13.72 6.28
CA HIS A 145 2.62 -13.18 6.73
C HIS A 145 2.66 -11.64 6.78
N LEU A 146 1.95 -10.98 5.86
CA LEU A 146 1.90 -9.53 5.80
C LEU A 146 1.19 -8.92 7.03
N LEU A 147 0.15 -9.55 7.58
CA LEU A 147 -0.46 -9.12 8.85
C LEU A 147 0.59 -9.12 9.97
N HIS A 148 1.33 -10.22 10.10
CA HIS A 148 2.36 -10.35 11.14
C HIS A 148 3.51 -9.37 10.94
N ALA A 149 3.91 -9.15 9.68
CA ALA A 149 4.93 -8.17 9.36
C ALA A 149 4.47 -6.73 9.71
N THR A 150 3.21 -6.39 9.42
CA THR A 150 2.61 -5.09 9.82
C THR A 150 2.66 -4.92 11.32
N ARG A 151 2.12 -5.90 12.06
CA ARG A 151 2.01 -5.81 13.52
C ARG A 151 3.38 -5.72 14.17
N ALA A 152 4.35 -6.49 13.70
CA ALA A 152 5.73 -6.42 14.17
C ALA A 152 6.34 -5.03 13.96
N ASP A 153 6.18 -4.45 12.75
CA ASP A 153 6.70 -3.12 12.45
C ASP A 153 6.04 -2.03 13.32
N LEU A 154 4.72 -2.06 13.50
CA LEU A 154 4.01 -1.11 14.34
C LEU A 154 4.39 -1.25 15.84
N LEU A 155 4.58 -2.46 16.33
CA LEU A 155 5.08 -2.71 17.70
C LEU A 155 6.49 -2.15 17.88
N ARG A 156 7.37 -2.34 16.91
CA ARG A 156 8.71 -1.75 16.93
C ARG A 156 8.66 -0.22 16.92
N ARG A 157 7.85 0.39 16.04
CA ARG A 157 7.67 1.85 15.94
C ARG A 157 7.02 2.47 17.19
N SER A 158 6.20 1.71 17.93
CA SER A 158 5.66 2.13 19.24
C SER A 158 6.62 1.89 20.42
N GLY A 159 7.87 1.50 20.16
CA GLY A 159 8.86 1.29 21.22
C GLY A 159 8.73 -0.04 21.95
N ARG A 160 8.04 -1.03 21.37
CA ARG A 160 7.81 -2.37 21.92
C ARG A 160 8.51 -3.47 21.09
N PRO A 161 9.85 -3.43 20.94
CA PRO A 161 10.57 -4.38 20.09
C PRO A 161 10.48 -5.83 20.59
N GLN A 162 10.34 -6.06 21.90
CA GLN A 162 10.19 -7.40 22.45
C GLN A 162 8.86 -8.06 22.02
N ASP A 163 7.79 -7.26 21.99
CA ASP A 163 6.46 -7.71 21.55
C ASP A 163 6.42 -7.94 20.03
N ALA A 164 7.29 -7.28 19.26
CA ALA A 164 7.40 -7.47 17.82
C ALA A 164 8.02 -8.82 17.42
N LEU A 165 8.91 -9.39 18.24
CA LEU A 165 9.70 -10.58 17.90
C LEU A 165 8.85 -11.81 17.52
N PRO A 166 7.80 -12.19 18.26
CA PRO A 166 6.95 -13.31 17.87
C PRO A 166 6.29 -13.12 16.50
N HIS A 167 5.88 -11.89 16.17
CA HIS A 167 5.27 -11.56 14.90
C HIS A 167 6.26 -11.60 13.75
N TYR A 168 7.49 -11.09 13.94
CA TYR A 168 8.55 -11.25 12.93
C TYR A 168 8.86 -12.73 12.66
N ARG A 169 8.95 -13.56 13.70
CA ARG A 169 9.15 -15.02 13.53
C ARG A 169 8.02 -15.65 12.73
N ARG A 170 6.76 -15.28 13.00
CA ARG A 170 5.61 -15.80 12.27
C ARG A 170 5.59 -15.34 10.81
N ALA A 171 5.92 -14.08 10.55
CA ALA A 171 6.07 -13.55 9.19
C ALA A 171 7.14 -14.31 8.39
N LEU A 172 8.28 -14.65 9.01
CA LEU A 172 9.37 -15.41 8.38
C LEU A 172 9.08 -16.90 8.20
N SER A 173 8.21 -17.48 9.02
CA SER A 173 7.84 -18.90 8.92
C SER A 173 6.88 -19.23 7.77
N SER A 174 6.26 -18.21 7.16
CA SER A 174 5.46 -18.38 5.96
C SER A 174 6.37 -18.50 4.74
N PRO A 175 6.11 -19.44 3.80
CA PRO A 175 6.95 -19.56 2.61
C PRO A 175 7.00 -18.21 1.87
N PRO A 176 8.18 -17.80 1.38
CA PRO A 176 8.26 -16.57 0.60
C PRO A 176 7.30 -16.67 -0.59
N PRO A 177 6.66 -15.56 -1.01
CA PRO A 177 5.93 -15.57 -2.27
C PRO A 177 6.90 -16.06 -3.34
N THR A 178 6.51 -17.11 -4.07
CA THR A 178 7.33 -17.77 -5.07
C THR A 178 7.83 -16.72 -6.07
N GLN A 179 9.05 -16.23 -5.89
CA GLN A 179 9.72 -15.46 -6.93
C GLN A 179 10.00 -16.43 -8.07
N CYS A 180 9.59 -16.04 -9.27
CA CYS A 180 9.77 -16.82 -10.48
C CYS A 180 11.24 -17.22 -10.60
N ALA A 181 11.54 -18.52 -10.52
CA ALA A 181 12.87 -19.03 -10.69
C ALA A 181 13.32 -18.81 -12.15
N ALA A 182 14.30 -17.93 -12.36
CA ALA A 182 15.12 -17.93 -13.57
C ALA A 182 16.56 -17.47 -13.27
N SER A 183 17.37 -18.44 -12.86
CA SER A 183 18.80 -18.65 -13.16
C SER A 183 19.86 -17.57 -12.89
N SER A 184 20.63 -17.80 -11.82
CA SER A 184 22.11 -17.96 -11.77
C SER A 184 23.04 -16.82 -12.25
N SER A 185 23.75 -16.19 -11.29
CA SER A 185 25.22 -16.31 -11.14
C SER A 185 25.69 -15.68 -9.81
N ALA A 186 26.87 -16.07 -9.36
CA ALA A 186 27.32 -16.10 -7.97
C ALA A 186 27.87 -14.79 -7.35
N ALA A 187 27.77 -14.79 -6.01
CA ALA A 187 28.64 -14.17 -5.00
C ALA A 187 28.62 -12.64 -4.79
N SER A 188 28.10 -12.21 -3.63
CA SER A 188 28.96 -11.72 -2.52
C SER A 188 28.10 -11.50 -1.26
N THR A 189 28.37 -12.27 -0.22
CA THR A 189 27.60 -12.28 1.04
C THR A 189 27.95 -11.06 1.89
N LYS A 190 27.08 -10.05 1.88
CA LYS A 190 27.10 -8.94 2.86
C LYS A 190 26.16 -9.29 4.02
N PRO A 191 26.50 -9.00 5.28
CA PRO A 191 25.67 -9.38 6.41
C PRO A 191 24.31 -8.67 6.36
N MET A 192 23.27 -9.47 6.54
CA MET A 192 21.85 -9.20 6.39
C MET A 192 21.32 -8.47 7.64
N SER A 193 20.82 -7.24 7.48
CA SER A 193 20.20 -6.45 8.56
C SER A 193 18.69 -6.71 8.57
N THR A 194 18.28 -7.69 9.36
CA THR A 194 16.96 -8.36 9.31
C THR A 194 15.78 -7.55 9.89
N GLY A 195 15.89 -6.22 9.99
CA GLY A 195 14.89 -5.37 10.67
C GLY A 195 13.96 -4.57 9.75
N ASP A 196 14.49 -4.06 8.63
CA ASP A 196 13.80 -3.03 7.83
C ASP A 196 12.94 -3.62 6.68
N GLU A 197 13.18 -4.88 6.29
CA GLU A 197 12.56 -5.51 5.11
C GLU A 197 11.18 -6.14 5.34
N LEU A 198 10.67 -6.20 6.57
CA LEU A 198 9.36 -6.83 6.83
C LEU A 198 8.21 -5.82 6.84
N GLY A 199 8.41 -4.60 7.34
CA GLY A 199 7.46 -3.49 7.14
C GLY A 199 7.33 -3.06 5.67
N SER A 200 8.38 -3.31 4.90
CA SER A 200 8.57 -3.02 3.47
C SER A 200 7.51 -3.61 2.52
N ARG A 201 7.05 -4.84 2.74
CA ARG A 201 6.28 -5.60 1.74
C ARG A 201 4.80 -5.23 1.65
N LEU A 202 4.32 -4.39 2.57
CA LEU A 202 2.91 -4.00 2.67
C LEU A 202 2.52 -2.82 1.78
N GLN A 203 3.49 -2.04 1.33
CA GLN A 203 3.28 -0.79 0.58
C GLN A 203 3.40 -0.96 -0.95
N THR A 204 3.52 -2.20 -1.43
CA THR A 204 3.75 -2.51 -2.85
C THR A 204 2.46 -2.64 -3.67
N LEU A 205 1.28 -2.61 -3.03
CA LEU A 205 -0.03 -2.48 -3.69
C LEU A 205 -0.39 -1.00 -3.77
#